data_AF-A0A9X5XJI5-F1
#
_entry.id   AF-A0A9X5XJI5-F1
#
_cell.length_a   1.000
_cell.length_b   1.000
_cell.length_c   1.000
_cell.angle_alpha   90.00
_cell.angle_beta   90.00
_cell.angle_gamma   90.00
#
_symmetry.space_group_name_H-M   'P 1'
#
loop_
_entity.id
_entity.type
_entity.pdbx_description
1 polymer ?
#
loop_
_entity_poly.entity_id
_entity_poly.type
_entity_poly.pdbx_seq_one_letter_code
_entity_poly.pdbx_strand_id
1 'polypeptide(L)'
;PGALKNAIDWASRPWGENSFTHKPSAVIGASPGAIGTAVAQQSLRSVLSYCNSPQMNAPEAYIKFSPEIFRNDGTVIDAGTEEFLRG
;
A
#
# COMPACT_ATOMS: atom_id res chain seq x y z
N PRO A 1 9.45 2.81 1.49
CA PRO A 1 10.20 4.01 1.94
C PRO A 1 10.75 3.82 3.36
N GLY A 2 11.89 4.43 3.70
CA GLY A 2 12.52 4.25 5.02
C GLY A 2 11.63 4.64 6.20
N ALA A 3 10.95 5.79 6.10
CA ALA A 3 10.03 6.26 7.15
C ALA A 3 8.86 5.28 7.41
N LEU A 4 8.26 4.73 6.34
CA LEU A 4 7.19 3.73 6.47
C LEU A 4 7.69 2.45 7.15
N LYS A 5 8.87 1.95 6.75
CA LYS A 5 9.46 0.77 7.38
C LYS A 5 9.80 1.02 8.86
N ASN A 6 10.33 2.19 9.18
CA ASN A 6 10.59 2.59 10.57
C ASN A 6 9.31 2.61 11.43
N ALA A 7 8.19 3.12 10.90
CA ALA A 7 6.91 3.09 11.62
C ALA A 7 6.46 1.65 11.92
N ILE A 8 6.61 0.74 10.96
CA ILE A 8 6.32 -0.70 11.14
C ILE A 8 7.24 -1.30 12.20
N ASP A 9 8.54 -0.96 12.17
CA ASP A 9 9.50 -1.46 13.15
C ASP A 9 9.14 -1.07 14.58
N TRP A 10 8.77 0.20 14.79
CA TRP A 10 8.28 0.66 16.09
C TRP A 10 7.02 -0.08 16.54
N ALA A 11 6.02 -0.21 15.67
CA ALA A 11 4.74 -0.85 16.03
C ALA A 11 4.83 -2.39 16.17
N SER A 12 5.89 -3.02 15.63
CA SER A 12 6.16 -4.45 15.80
C SER A 12 6.80 -4.82 17.15
N ARG A 13 7.14 -3.81 17.96
CA ARG A 13 7.87 -3.94 19.22
C ARG A 13 7.04 -3.39 20.40
N PRO A 14 7.32 -3.84 21.65
CA PRO A 14 8.36 -4.80 22.08
C PRO A 14 8.09 -6.25 21.65
N TRP A 15 9.05 -7.15 21.91
CA TRP A 15 8.89 -8.57 21.54
C TRP A 15 7.65 -9.17 22.21
N GLY A 16 6.83 -9.88 21.44
CA GLY A 16 5.55 -10.43 21.90
C GLY A 16 4.35 -9.50 21.74
N GLU A 17 4.57 -8.21 21.45
CA GLU A 17 3.51 -7.17 21.36
C GLU A 17 3.39 -6.57 19.95
N ASN A 18 3.63 -7.37 18.91
CA ASN A 18 3.51 -6.91 17.54
C ASN A 18 2.06 -6.51 17.21
N SER A 19 1.85 -5.22 16.94
CA SER A 19 0.54 -4.60 16.68
C SER A 19 -0.16 -5.10 15.40
N PHE A 20 0.60 -5.65 14.45
CA PHE A 20 0.07 -6.10 13.15
C PHE A 20 -0.38 -7.57 13.15
N THR A 21 -0.11 -8.31 14.22
CA THR A 21 -0.46 -9.74 14.32
C THR A 21 -1.95 -9.94 14.07
N HIS A 22 -2.28 -10.77 13.06
CA HIS A 22 -3.65 -11.06 12.62
C HIS A 22 -4.49 -9.83 12.21
N LYS A 23 -3.86 -8.67 11.95
CA LYS A 23 -4.55 -7.50 11.39
C LYS A 23 -4.61 -7.61 9.87
N PRO A 24 -5.81 -7.62 9.27
CA PRO A 24 -5.93 -7.58 7.81
C PRO A 24 -5.29 -6.31 7.25
N SER A 25 -4.48 -6.47 6.21
CA SER A 25 -3.74 -5.39 5.56
C SER A 25 -3.90 -5.44 4.06
N ALA A 26 -3.94 -4.25 3.44
CA ALA A 26 -3.82 -4.06 2.01
C ALA A 26 -2.64 -3.12 1.74
N VAL A 27 -2.02 -3.28 0.56
CA VAL A 27 -0.95 -2.41 0.09
C VAL A 27 -1.41 -1.77 -1.22
N ILE A 28 -1.28 -0.46 -1.29
CA ILE A 28 -1.56 0.35 -2.47
C ILE A 28 -0.53 1.47 -2.57
N GLY A 29 -0.26 1.93 -3.79
CA GLY A 29 0.66 3.02 -4.04
C GLY A 29 0.51 3.56 -5.45
N ALA A 30 0.90 4.83 -5.60
CA ALA A 30 0.86 5.53 -6.87
C ALA A 30 2.25 6.09 -7.20
N SER A 31 2.64 6.06 -8.48
CA SER A 31 3.90 6.63 -8.96
C SER A 31 3.72 7.24 -10.35
N PRO A 32 4.42 8.33 -10.69
CA PRO A 32 4.45 8.84 -12.07
C PRO A 32 4.99 7.83 -13.09
N GLY A 33 5.80 6.86 -12.65
CA GLY A 33 6.34 5.80 -13.49
C GLY A 33 5.33 4.69 -13.78
N ALA A 34 5.44 4.08 -14.96
CA ALA A 34 4.48 3.09 -15.47
C ALA A 34 4.35 1.82 -14.61
N ILE A 35 5.36 1.48 -13.79
CA ILE A 35 5.35 0.30 -12.90
C ILE A 35 4.43 0.51 -11.68
N GLY A 36 3.98 1.75 -11.39
CA GLY A 36 2.94 1.98 -10.39
C GLY A 36 3.31 1.51 -8.98
N THR A 37 4.58 1.66 -8.58
CA THR A 37 5.14 1.22 -7.28
C THR A 37 5.24 -0.28 -7.02
N ALA A 38 4.96 -1.16 -8.00
CA ALA A 38 4.88 -2.61 -7.80
C ALA A 38 6.05 -3.22 -7.00
N VAL A 39 7.30 -2.85 -7.32
CA VAL A 39 8.50 -3.38 -6.62
C VAL A 39 8.52 -2.98 -5.13
N ALA A 40 8.11 -1.74 -4.81
CA ALA A 40 8.04 -1.28 -3.43
C ALA A 40 6.91 -1.97 -2.67
N GLN A 41 5.77 -2.22 -3.32
CA GLN A 41 4.67 -2.98 -2.74
C GLN A 41 5.08 -4.42 -2.44
N GLN A 42 5.77 -5.09 -3.37
CA GLN A 42 6.27 -6.46 -3.15
C GLN A 42 7.24 -6.55 -1.96
N SER A 43 8.15 -5.58 -1.81
CA SER A 43 9.03 -5.51 -0.64
C SER A 43 8.24 -5.33 0.66
N LEU A 44 7.22 -4.47 0.65
CA LEU A 44 6.37 -4.22 1.82
C LEU A 44 5.54 -5.44 2.21
N ARG A 45 5.03 -6.21 1.23
CA ARG A 45 4.30 -7.46 1.47
C ARG A 45 5.15 -8.48 2.24
N SER A 46 6.44 -8.59 1.92
CA SER A 46 7.36 -9.45 2.68
C SER A 46 7.52 -9.01 4.14
N VAL A 47 7.58 -7.70 4.39
CA VAL A 47 7.64 -7.15 5.76
C VAL A 47 6.36 -7.44 6.53
N LEU A 48 5.19 -7.24 5.93
CA LEU A 48 3.90 -7.55 6.56
C LEU A 48 3.73 -9.05 6.85
N SER A 49 4.27 -9.91 5.97
CA SER A 49 4.30 -11.36 6.20
C SER A 49 5.12 -11.71 7.44
N TYR A 50 6.28 -11.07 7.65
CA TYR A 50 7.07 -11.25 8.87
C TYR A 50 6.28 -10.80 10.11
N CYS A 51 5.49 -9.73 9.98
CA CYS A 51 4.62 -9.23 11.04
C CYS A 51 3.35 -10.07 11.27
N ASN A 52 3.21 -11.24 10.64
CA ASN A 52 2.02 -12.11 10.74
C ASN A 52 0.70 -11.38 10.45
N SER A 53 0.72 -10.45 9.51
CA SER A 53 -0.46 -9.70 9.05
C SER A 53 -1.07 -10.40 7.82
N PRO A 54 -2.34 -10.85 7.87
CA PRO A 54 -3.05 -11.34 6.70
C PRO A 54 -3.15 -10.26 5.61
N GLN A 55 -2.81 -10.60 4.37
CA GLN A 55 -2.72 -9.63 3.28
C GLN A 55 -3.80 -9.87 2.23
N MET A 56 -4.39 -8.79 1.73
CA MET A 56 -5.24 -8.84 0.55
C MET A 56 -4.38 -9.16 -0.68
N ASN A 57 -4.71 -10.25 -1.38
CA ASN A 57 -3.98 -10.73 -2.55
C ASN A 57 -4.53 -10.18 -3.87
N ALA A 58 -5.82 -9.85 -3.93
CA ALA A 58 -6.48 -9.28 -5.10
C ALA A 58 -7.67 -8.41 -4.68
N PRO A 59 -8.02 -7.37 -5.47
CA PRO A 59 -7.23 -6.85 -6.60
C PRO A 59 -5.92 -6.19 -6.13
N GLU A 60 -4.89 -6.18 -6.99
CA GLU A 60 -3.65 -5.44 -6.73
C GLU A 60 -3.72 -4.04 -7.34
N ALA A 61 -3.26 -3.02 -6.61
CA ALA A 61 -3.41 -1.63 -7.01
C ALA A 61 -2.05 -0.96 -7.27
N TYR A 62 -1.55 -1.10 -8.49
CA TYR A 62 -0.33 -0.45 -8.99
C TYR A 62 -0.68 0.78 -9.83
N ILE A 63 -0.79 1.93 -9.20
CA ILE A 63 -1.39 3.10 -9.83
C ILE A 63 -0.34 3.97 -10.53
N LYS A 64 -0.55 4.27 -11.82
CA LYS A 64 0.19 5.35 -12.49
C LYS A 64 -0.43 6.68 -12.09
N PHE A 65 0.34 7.51 -11.39
CA PHE A 65 -0.08 8.84 -11.00
C PHE A 65 0.12 9.82 -12.17
N SER A 66 -0.94 10.51 -12.56
CA SER A 66 -0.86 11.64 -13.50
C SER A 66 -1.86 12.73 -13.13
N PRO A 67 -1.60 13.99 -13.51
CA PRO A 67 -2.57 15.08 -13.36
C PRO A 67 -3.88 14.89 -14.14
N GLU A 68 -3.88 13.98 -15.13
CA GLU A 68 -5.07 13.61 -15.91
C GLU A 68 -6.00 12.65 -15.17
N ILE A 69 -5.50 11.96 -14.15
CA ILE A 69 -6.26 10.98 -13.35
C ILE A 69 -6.57 11.56 -11.95
N PHE A 70 -5.64 12.34 -11.38
CA PHE A 70 -5.75 12.89 -10.03
C PHE A 70 -5.61 14.41 -10.04
N ARG A 71 -6.54 15.10 -9.38
CA ARG A 71 -6.42 16.54 -9.08
C ARG A 71 -5.48 16.77 -7.89
N ASN A 72 -5.03 18.02 -7.76
CA ASN A 72 -4.15 18.46 -6.66
C ASN A 72 -4.78 18.31 -5.26
N ASP A 73 -6.10 18.25 -5.17
CA ASP A 73 -6.84 18.02 -3.92
C ASP A 73 -7.02 16.53 -3.58
N GLY A 74 -6.49 15.63 -4.43
CA GLY A 74 -6.62 14.18 -4.28
C GLY A 74 -7.88 13.59 -4.93
N THR A 75 -8.73 14.40 -5.58
CA THR A 75 -9.91 13.90 -6.29
C THR A 75 -9.50 13.07 -7.50
N VAL A 76 -10.08 11.88 -7.65
CA VAL A 76 -9.93 11.02 -8.83
C VAL A 76 -10.94 11.49 -9.88
N ILE A 77 -10.47 11.86 -11.07
CA ILE A 77 -11.32 12.38 -12.16
C ILE A 77 -11.59 11.35 -13.25
N ASP A 78 -10.76 10.31 -13.33
CA ASP A 78 -10.98 9.18 -14.21
C ASP A 78 -11.98 8.21 -13.59
N ALA A 79 -13.12 8.00 -14.25
CA ALA A 79 -14.21 7.19 -13.73
C ALA A 79 -13.82 5.71 -13.54
N GLY A 80 -12.98 5.15 -14.43
CA GLY A 80 -12.53 3.76 -14.32
C GLY A 80 -11.59 3.54 -13.13
N THR A 81 -10.71 4.51 -12.87
CA THR A 81 -9.83 4.52 -11.71
C THR A 81 -10.63 4.70 -10.42
N GLU A 82 -11.63 5.59 -10.43
CA GLU A 82 -12.52 5.76 -9.27
C GLU A 82 -13.29 4.47 -8.95
N GLU A 83 -13.90 3.84 -9.96
CA GLU A 83 -14.61 2.56 -9.81
C GLU A 83 -13.68 1.47 -9.26
N PHE A 84 -12.49 1.32 -9.84
CA PHE A 84 -11.49 0.36 -9.36
C PHE A 84 -11.09 0.57 -7.89
N LEU A 85 -10.95 1.83 -7.46
CA LEU A 85 -10.56 2.16 -6.09
C LEU A 85 -11.71 2.00 -5.08
N ARG A 86 -12.96 2.10 -5.53
CA ARG A 86 -14.15 1.90 -4.68
C ARG A 86 -14.45 0.43 -4.39
N GLY A 87 -14.04 -0.46 -5.29
CA GLY A 87 -14.21 -1.91 -5.15
C GLY A 87 -15.59 -2.39 -5.59
#